data_AF-A0A329R813-F1
#
_entry.id   AF-A0A329R813-F1
#
_cell.length_a   1.000
_cell.length_b   1.000
_cell.length_c   1.000
_cell.angle_alpha   90.00
_cell.angle_beta   90.00
_cell.angle_gamma   90.00
#
_symmetry.space_group_name_H-M   'P 1'
#
loop_
_entity.id
_entity.type
_entity.pdbx_description
1 polymer ?
#
loop_
_entity_poly.entity_id
_entity_poly.type
_entity_poly.pdbx_seq_one_letter_code
_entity_poly.pdbx_strand_id
1 'polypeptide(L)' 'MRTNKLYANLDKCAFGAEEIPFLGCFIGKRDLRADPAKVKAIVEWPVPKNQKDLRK' A
#
# COMPACT_ATOMS: atom_id res chain seq x y z
N MET A 1 -13.64 -16.35 13.33
CA MET A 1 -14.54 -15.18 13.30
C MET A 1 -15.81 -15.43 14.09
N ARG A 2 -16.65 -16.42 13.73
CA ARG A 2 -17.95 -16.67 14.38
C ARG A 2 -17.86 -16.99 15.88
N THR A 3 -16.95 -17.89 16.29
CA THR A 3 -16.75 -18.24 17.71
C THR A 3 -16.35 -17.04 18.58
N ASN A 4 -15.54 -16.14 18.02
CA ASN A 4 -15.04 -14.95 18.71
C ASN A 4 -15.89 -13.70 18.43
N LYS A 5 -17.06 -13.85 17.79
CA LYS A 5 -17.96 -12.74 17.41
C LYS A 5 -17.26 -11.60 16.66
N LEU A 6 -16.27 -11.94 15.83
CA LEU A 6 -15.59 -11.00 14.92
C LEU A 6 -16.35 -10.92 13.60
N TYR A 7 -16.50 -9.70 13.08
CA TYR A 7 -17.17 -9.42 11.82
C TYR A 7 -16.21 -8.71 10.87
N ALA A 8 -16.24 -9.09 9.60
CA ALA A 8 -15.48 -8.41 8.56
C ALA A 8 -16.16 -7.08 8.19
N ASN A 9 -15.38 -6.04 7.99
CA ASN A 9 -15.87 -4.81 7.39
C ASN A 9 -15.95 -5.00 5.88
N LEU A 10 -17.16 -5.15 5.34
CA LEU A 10 -17.40 -5.43 3.93
C LEU A 10 -16.85 -4.34 3.00
N ASP A 11 -16.87 -3.08 3.42
CA ASP A 11 -16.35 -1.95 2.63
C ASP A 11 -14.82 -2.05 2.42
N LYS A 12 -14.14 -2.82 3.26
CA LYS A 12 -12.68 -3.03 3.21
C LYS A 12 -12.30 -4.40 2.64
N CYS A 13 -13.26 -5.25 2.29
CA CYS A 13 -12.97 -6.57 1.76
C CYS A 13 -12.84 -6.53 0.23
N ALA A 14 -11.80 -7.17 -0.27
CA ALA A 14 -11.64 -7.47 -1.69
C ALA A 14 -11.58 -8.99 -1.87
N PHE A 15 -12.34 -9.53 -2.82
CA PHE A 15 -12.41 -10.97 -3.10
C PHE A 15 -12.15 -11.22 -4.59
N GLY A 16 -11.36 -12.25 -4.91
CA GLY A 16 -11.09 -12.66 -6.29
C GLY A 16 -10.31 -11.64 -7.13
N ALA A 17 -9.75 -10.60 -6.53
CA ALA A 17 -8.92 -9.62 -7.22
C ALA A 17 -7.56 -10.23 -7.60
N GLU A 18 -7.04 -9.84 -8.75
CA GLU A 18 -5.70 -10.23 -9.19
C GLU A 18 -4.59 -9.65 -8.29
N GLU A 19 -4.88 -8.51 -7.66
CA GLU A 19 -4.02 -7.83 -6.72
C GLU A 19 -4.84 -7.17 -5.61
N ILE A 20 -4.31 -7.15 -4.39
CA ILE A 20 -4.95 -6.54 -3.22
C ILE A 20 -3.99 -5.62 -2.44
N PRO A 21 -4.48 -4.48 -1.90
CA PRO A 21 -3.69 -3.67 -0.99
C PRO A 21 -3.56 -4.37 0.37
N PHE A 22 -2.33 -4.43 0.89
CA PHE A 22 -2.02 -5.02 2.19
C PHE A 22 -0.85 -4.27 2.84
N LEU A 23 -1.02 -3.78 4.06
CA LEU A 23 0.05 -3.10 4.84
C LEU A 23 0.83 -2.01 4.07
N GLY A 24 0.17 -1.27 3.17
CA GLY A 24 0.79 -0.19 2.39
C GLY A 24 1.68 -0.65 1.24
N CYS A 25 1.47 -1.89 0.77
CA CYS A 25 1.95 -2.44 -0.49
C CYS A 25 0.79 -3.18 -1.18
N PHE A 26 1.02 -3.65 -2.40
CA PHE A 26 0.07 -4.43 -3.16
C PHE A 26 0.61 -5.84 -3.37
N ILE A 27 -0.22 -6.85 -3.09
CA ILE A 27 0.12 -8.26 -3.25
C ILE A 27 -0.62 -8.79 -4.47
N GLY A 28 0.14 -9.19 -5.48
CA GLY A 28 -0.35 -9.86 -6.68
C GLY A 28 -0.11 -11.36 -6.64
N LYS A 29 -0.40 -12.04 -7.75
CA LYS A 29 -0.25 -13.50 -7.89
C LYS A 29 1.20 -13.98 -7.76
N ARG A 30 2.18 -13.16 -8.13
CA ARG A 30 3.60 -13.56 -8.23
C ARG A 30 4.55 -12.60 -7.52
N ASP A 31 4.09 -11.39 -7.22
CA ASP A 31 4.93 -10.29 -6.82
C ASP A 31 4.28 -9.42 -5.73
N LEU A 32 5.16 -8.77 -4.98
CA LEU A 32 4.83 -7.72 -4.04
C LEU A 32 5.24 -6.41 -4.68
N ARG A 33 4.31 -5.47 -4.84
CA ARG A 33 4.58 -4.16 -5.42
C ARG A 33 4.44 -3.07 -4.37
N ALA A 34 5.34 -2.09 -4.44
CA ALA A 34 5.17 -0.87 -3.64
C ALA A 34 3.89 -0.16 -4.07
N ASP A 35 3.24 0.52 -3.13
CA ASP A 35 2.07 1.33 -3.42
C ASP A 35 2.38 2.34 -4.55
N PRO A 36 1.64 2.33 -5.67
CA PRO A 36 1.84 3.24 -6.77
C PRO A 36 1.85 4.72 -6.34
N ALA A 37 1.09 5.08 -5.31
CA ALA A 37 1.09 6.42 -4.76
C ALA A 37 2.42 6.78 -4.09
N LYS A 38 3.04 5.83 -3.36
CA LYS A 38 4.37 6.03 -2.77
C LYS A 38 5.44 6.13 -3.84
N VAL A 39 5.38 5.28 -4.88
CA VAL A 39 6.30 5.34 -6.02
C VAL A 39 6.18 6.70 -6.72
N LYS A 40 4.95 7.13 -7.02
CA LYS A 40 4.67 8.42 -7.64
C LYS A 40 5.23 9.59 -6.81
N ALA A 41 5.04 9.56 -5.50
CA ALA A 41 5.57 10.60 -4.61
C ALA A 41 7.09 10.74 -4.68
N ILE A 42 7.83 9.63 -4.83
CA ILE A 42 9.29 9.64 -5.01
C ILE A 42 9.68 10.13 -6.40
N VAL A 43 8.97 9.70 -7.44
CA VAL A 43 9.23 10.11 -8.83
C VAL A 43 9.00 11.62 -9.01
N GLU A 44 7.96 12.17 -8.39
CA GLU A 44 7.61 13.59 -8.44
C GLU A 44 8.38 14.43 -7.41
N TRP A 45 9.25 13.81 -6.60
CA TRP A 45 9.98 14.51 -5.57
C TRP A 45 10.96 15.51 -6.19
N PRO A 46 10.89 16.81 -5.88
CA PRO A 46 11.85 17.79 -6.36
C PRO A 46 13.28 17.43 -5.96
N VAL A 47 14.23 17.77 -6.83
CA VAL A 47 15.66 17.56 -6.57
C VAL A 47 16.04 18.28 -5.27
N PRO A 48 16.49 17.55 -4.24
CA PRO A 48 16.82 18.14 -2.95
C PRO A 48 18.06 19.02 -3.08
N LYS A 49 18.06 20.16 -2.39
CA LYS A 49 19.17 21.14 -2.46
C LYS A 49 20.13 21.03 -1.30
N ASN A 50 19.70 20.41 -0.20
CA ASN A 50 20.49 20.26 1.01
C ASN A 50 20.15 18.95 1.73
N GLN A 51 20.96 18.59 2.74
CA GLN A 51 20.78 17.36 3.50
C GLN A 51 19.48 17.31 4.31
N LYS A 52 18.91 18.46 4.70
CA LYS A 52 17.64 18.49 5.43
C LYS A 52 16.47 18.13 4.51
N ASP A 53 16.53 18.52 3.24
CA ASP A 53 15.51 18.17 2.24
C ASP A 53 15.46 16.65 2.03
N LEU A 54 16.62 15.97 2.03
CA LEU A 54 16.73 14.50 1.87
C LEU A 54 16.25 13.68 3.08
N ARG A 55 16.19 14.28 4.28
CA ARG A 55 15.89 13.59 5.54
C ARG A 55 14.44 13.73 6.01
N LYS A 56 13.61 14.45 5.25
CA LYS A 56 12.16 14.53 5.47
C LYS A 56 11.48 13.26 4.99
#